data_AF-A0A2M9G3X2-F1
#
_entry.id   AF-A0A2M9G3X2-F1
#
_cell.length_a   1.000
_cell.length_b   1.000
_cell.length_c   1.000
_cell.angle_alpha   90.00
_cell.angle_beta   90.00
_cell.angle_gamma   90.00
#
_symmetry.space_group_name_H-M   'P 1'
#
loop_
_entity.id
_entity.type
_entity.pdbx_description
1 polymer ?
#
loop_
_entity_poly.entity_id
_entity_poly.type
_entity_poly.pdbx_seq_one_letter_code
_entity_poly.pdbx_strand_id
1 'polypeptide(L)'
;MKLLEPLDINGMVLPNRIAVPAMVTRLSGEDGFVNDDIVDRYRRYAEGEVGLIVVEAMAIHRSKSGPLLRISHDDFIEGHRRLAAAVHEASDSKVVPQIIHFMKVARSGWRQRIEDLSAGDIESIIEDFGLAALRAREAGYDGVELHSAHAYTLSSFLSRRNRRKDAYSGRTLEGRLAMFGRVMAEVRRRVGDDFPVGIRFLAEEAIKDGYTVDEAKRIALRMAQAGVDYISLSVGGKFEDAVHREGQPLYPYTGYSGDRCMPGNWYPGLPHAHLAAEIKGFINAKGYHPPVISVGKIADPVDAERLLAEGKADIIGMARQLLADPDWPKKVRQDRADRIVRCIYCNVCKQLDENFREVHCFLWPKGARQAPADDPDGAAPQWPEDGAALAAAVDGGQVRLAWKAADGVIGYDVYRSEDGGPATVAEAVKSTRHVDRTVLGGLTYTYYVRAFDAHGNAGPPSEAVTVEMPLPEGLPFREAADVR
;
A
#
# COMPACT_ATOMS: atom_id res chain seq x y z
N MET A 1 -9.16 19.12 -10.59
CA MET A 1 -8.75 17.71 -10.53
C MET A 1 -9.63 17.04 -9.51
N LYS A 2 -10.38 16.00 -9.90
CA LYS A 2 -11.26 15.25 -9.00
C LYS A 2 -10.51 14.72 -7.78
N LEU A 3 -9.23 14.35 -7.96
CA LEU A 3 -8.30 13.94 -6.92
C LEU A 3 -8.24 14.91 -5.71
N LEU A 4 -8.37 16.21 -5.93
CA LEU A 4 -8.26 17.25 -4.90
C LEU A 4 -9.63 17.74 -4.40
N GLU A 5 -10.73 17.18 -4.89
CA GLU A 5 -12.08 17.52 -4.43
C GLU A 5 -12.39 16.80 -3.12
N PRO A 6 -13.13 17.45 -2.20
CA PRO A 6 -13.56 16.80 -0.98
C PRO A 6 -14.56 15.67 -1.25
N LEU A 7 -14.66 14.73 -0.31
CA LEU A 7 -15.59 13.61 -0.36
C LEU A 7 -16.16 13.34 1.03
N ASP A 8 -17.49 13.37 1.15
CA ASP A 8 -18.19 13.02 2.37
C ASP A 8 -18.38 11.50 2.49
N ILE A 9 -18.01 10.95 3.64
CA ILE A 9 -18.21 9.57 4.04
C ILE A 9 -18.98 9.59 5.37
N ASN A 10 -20.30 9.62 5.30
CA ASN A 10 -21.18 9.58 6.47
C ASN A 10 -20.81 10.64 7.54
N GLY A 11 -20.62 11.90 7.11
CA GLY A 11 -20.24 13.03 7.96
C GLY A 11 -18.72 13.22 8.10
N MET A 12 -17.91 12.20 7.81
CA MET A 12 -16.46 12.35 7.71
C MET A 12 -16.10 12.90 6.33
N VAL A 13 -15.96 14.23 6.24
CA VAL A 13 -15.55 14.90 5.02
C VAL A 13 -14.04 14.82 4.85
N LEU A 14 -13.59 14.02 3.87
CA LEU A 14 -12.20 14.01 3.45
C LEU A 14 -11.89 15.30 2.65
N PRO A 15 -10.76 15.98 2.91
CA PRO A 15 -10.41 17.20 2.17
C PRO A 15 -9.99 16.92 0.71
N ASN A 16 -9.60 15.68 0.40
CA ASN A 16 -9.25 15.21 -0.94
C ASN A 16 -9.39 13.68 -1.04
N ARG A 17 -9.24 13.12 -2.24
CA ARG A 17 -9.47 11.71 -2.57
C ARG A 17 -8.20 10.85 -2.48
N ILE A 18 -7.27 11.23 -1.61
CA ILE A 18 -6.00 10.53 -1.42
C ILE A 18 -6.01 9.85 -0.06
N ALA A 19 -5.67 8.56 -0.02
CA ALA A 19 -5.58 7.82 1.22
C ALA A 19 -4.21 7.17 1.39
N VAL A 20 -3.73 7.09 2.63
CA VAL A 20 -2.68 6.14 3.01
C VAL A 20 -3.34 4.90 3.65
N PRO A 21 -3.35 3.74 2.97
CA PRO A 21 -3.81 2.49 3.57
C PRO A 21 -2.84 2.04 4.68
N ALA A 22 -3.37 1.28 5.65
CA ALA A 22 -2.60 0.74 6.76
C ALA A 22 -1.32 0.01 6.29
N MET A 23 -0.20 0.37 6.93
CA MET A 23 1.11 -0.25 6.80
C MET A 23 1.70 -0.44 8.20
N VAL A 24 2.05 -1.66 8.59
CA VAL A 24 2.70 -1.92 9.87
C VAL A 24 4.07 -1.23 9.90
N THR A 25 4.32 -0.43 10.93
CA THR A 25 5.51 0.41 11.10
C THR A 25 6.57 -0.28 11.94
N ARG A 26 6.14 -1.12 12.89
CA ARG A 26 6.94 -1.72 13.98
C ARG A 26 7.60 -0.69 14.92
N LEU A 27 7.03 0.51 15.01
CA LEU A 27 7.54 1.57 15.89
C LEU A 27 6.97 1.50 17.32
N SER A 28 5.82 0.85 17.53
CA SER A 28 5.14 0.83 18.84
C SER A 28 5.85 0.03 19.94
N GLY A 29 6.84 -0.80 19.60
CA GLY A 29 7.51 -1.67 20.58
C GLY A 29 6.61 -2.77 21.14
N GLU A 30 7.13 -3.61 22.05
CA GLU A 30 6.41 -4.80 22.53
C GLU A 30 5.19 -4.53 23.41
N ASP A 31 5.08 -3.33 23.97
CA ASP A 31 3.96 -2.92 24.82
C ASP A 31 2.71 -2.58 23.99
N GLY A 32 2.89 -2.19 22.73
CA GLY A 32 1.82 -1.87 21.79
C GLY A 32 1.15 -0.52 22.02
N PHE A 33 1.74 0.36 22.84
CA PHE A 33 1.22 1.70 23.07
C PHE A 33 1.63 2.66 21.94
N VAL A 34 0.85 3.73 21.79
CA VAL A 34 1.26 4.87 20.97
C VAL A 34 2.42 5.59 21.67
N ASN A 35 3.53 5.71 20.96
CA ASN A 35 4.70 6.49 21.37
C ASN A 35 4.96 7.65 20.39
N ASP A 36 6.01 8.43 20.63
CA ASP A 36 6.31 9.64 19.85
C ASP A 36 6.64 9.30 18.38
N ASP A 37 7.40 8.23 18.12
CA ASP A 37 7.73 7.80 16.76
C ASP A 37 6.47 7.46 15.93
N ILE A 38 5.44 6.88 16.58
CA ILE A 38 4.13 6.63 15.98
C ILE A 38 3.39 7.93 15.71
N VAL A 39 3.33 8.84 16.69
CA VAL A 39 2.68 10.15 16.51
C VAL A 39 3.31 10.91 15.36
N ASP A 40 4.64 10.99 15.32
CA ASP A 40 5.41 11.65 14.27
C ASP A 40 5.15 11.03 12.89
N ARG A 41 5.03 9.70 12.80
CA ARG A 41 4.72 9.00 11.54
C ARG A 41 3.41 9.48 10.93
N TYR A 42 2.36 9.55 11.72
CA TYR A 42 1.03 9.82 11.21
C TYR A 42 0.75 11.32 11.12
N ARG A 43 1.31 12.13 12.04
CA ARG A 43 1.37 13.58 11.90
C ARG A 43 2.04 13.97 10.58
N ARG A 44 3.12 13.30 10.18
CA ARG A 44 3.82 13.59 8.93
C ARG A 44 2.95 13.38 7.68
N TYR A 45 2.06 12.39 7.66
CA TYR A 45 1.08 12.24 6.57
C TYR A 45 0.03 13.37 6.58
N ALA A 46 -0.40 13.81 7.76
CA ALA A 46 -1.34 14.91 7.91
C ALA A 46 -0.72 16.24 7.47
N GLU A 47 0.53 16.50 7.85
CA GLU A 47 1.33 17.62 7.35
C GLU A 47 1.48 17.58 5.83
N GLY A 48 1.45 16.40 5.21
CA GLY A 48 1.41 16.22 3.76
C GLY A 48 0.04 16.46 3.10
N GLU A 49 -0.99 16.77 3.89
CA GLU A 49 -2.39 16.96 3.48
C GLU A 49 -3.04 15.71 2.85
N VAL A 50 -2.71 14.52 3.35
CA VAL A 50 -3.37 13.28 2.92
C VAL A 50 -4.85 13.28 3.36
N GLY A 51 -5.79 13.03 2.46
CA GLY A 51 -7.23 13.06 2.78
C GLY A 51 -7.67 12.08 3.87
N LEU A 52 -7.34 10.79 3.71
CA LEU A 52 -7.65 9.74 4.69
C LEU A 52 -6.38 8.99 5.13
N ILE A 53 -6.12 8.99 6.42
CA ILE A 53 -5.00 8.31 7.06
C ILE A 53 -5.52 7.08 7.79
N VAL A 54 -5.25 5.90 7.23
CA VAL A 54 -5.54 4.63 7.92
C VAL A 54 -4.30 4.24 8.73
N VAL A 55 -4.40 4.32 10.04
CA VAL A 55 -3.34 3.91 10.97
C VAL A 55 -3.09 2.41 10.83
N GLU A 56 -1.87 1.97 11.12
CA GLU A 56 -1.46 0.57 11.00
C GLU A 56 -2.41 -0.40 11.71
N ALA A 57 -2.34 -1.67 11.31
CA ALA A 57 -3.18 -2.70 11.87
C ALA A 57 -3.04 -2.76 13.41
N MET A 58 -4.15 -2.63 14.14
CA MET A 58 -4.19 -2.61 15.60
C MET A 58 -4.83 -3.89 16.14
N ALA A 59 -4.10 -4.61 16.99
CA ALA A 59 -4.65 -5.81 17.61
C ALA A 59 -5.82 -5.47 18.53
N ILE A 60 -6.93 -6.18 18.34
CA ILE A 60 -8.12 -6.08 19.20
C ILE A 60 -8.13 -7.10 20.34
N HIS A 61 -7.33 -8.17 20.23
CA HIS A 61 -7.24 -9.17 21.28
C HIS A 61 -6.26 -8.76 22.38
N ARG A 62 -6.45 -9.29 23.59
CA ARG A 62 -5.61 -8.95 24.76
C ARG A 62 -4.22 -9.59 24.77
N SER A 63 -4.00 -10.63 23.98
CA SER A 63 -2.71 -11.31 23.91
C SER A 63 -1.62 -10.36 23.40
N LYS A 64 -0.46 -10.35 24.07
CA LYS A 64 0.71 -9.62 23.56
C LYS A 64 1.09 -10.17 22.18
N SER A 65 1.30 -9.26 21.24
CA SER A 65 1.51 -9.60 19.83
C SER A 65 2.55 -8.73 19.17
N GLY A 66 3.83 -9.01 19.47
CA GLY A 66 4.97 -8.32 18.87
C GLY A 66 4.88 -6.79 18.92
N PRO A 67 5.68 -6.10 18.08
CA PRO A 67 5.64 -4.65 17.95
C PRO A 67 4.49 -4.20 17.04
N LEU A 68 3.27 -4.32 17.54
CA LEU A 68 2.04 -3.90 16.87
C LEU A 68 1.22 -3.05 17.83
N LEU A 69 0.64 -1.94 17.33
CA LEU A 69 -0.30 -1.14 18.10
C LEU A 69 -1.50 -1.98 18.57
N ARG A 70 -2.10 -1.57 19.69
CA ARG A 70 -3.21 -2.29 20.30
C ARG A 70 -4.32 -1.33 20.69
N ILE A 71 -5.55 -1.80 20.54
CA ILE A 71 -6.77 -1.12 20.99
C ILE A 71 -7.69 -2.09 21.74
N SER A 72 -7.08 -3.08 22.40
CA SER A 72 -7.75 -4.19 23.06
C SER A 72 -8.16 -3.91 24.51
N HIS A 73 -7.74 -2.78 25.07
CA HIS A 73 -8.00 -2.36 26.44
C HIS A 73 -8.13 -0.84 26.55
N ASP A 74 -8.78 -0.37 27.61
CA ASP A 74 -9.07 1.05 27.82
C ASP A 74 -7.79 1.85 28.11
N ASP A 75 -6.74 1.19 28.62
CA ASP A 75 -5.42 1.79 28.85
C ASP A 75 -4.80 2.36 27.57
N PHE A 76 -5.15 1.83 26.39
CA PHE A 76 -4.61 2.31 25.11
C PHE A 76 -5.29 3.60 24.63
N ILE A 77 -6.47 3.95 25.15
CA ILE A 77 -7.29 5.06 24.64
C ILE A 77 -6.53 6.39 24.69
N GLU A 78 -5.80 6.68 25.77
CA GLU A 78 -5.11 7.97 25.90
C GLU A 78 -4.01 8.17 24.85
N GLY A 79 -3.21 7.12 24.59
CA GLY A 79 -2.22 7.16 23.52
C GLY A 79 -2.86 7.37 22.15
N HIS A 80 -3.97 6.69 21.88
CA HIS A 80 -4.72 6.87 20.64
C HIS A 80 -5.36 8.26 20.51
N ARG A 81 -5.86 8.84 21.59
CA ARG A 81 -6.37 10.21 21.63
C ARG A 81 -5.30 11.22 21.26
N ARG A 82 -4.09 11.05 21.82
CA ARG A 82 -2.93 11.88 21.47
C ARG A 82 -2.58 11.77 19.98
N LEU A 83 -2.61 10.56 19.42
CA LEU A 83 -2.35 10.34 18.00
C LEU A 83 -3.42 10.98 17.09
N ALA A 84 -4.70 10.79 17.38
CA ALA A 84 -5.78 11.38 16.60
C ALA A 84 -5.71 12.92 16.64
N ALA A 85 -5.55 13.50 17.83
CA ALA A 85 -5.40 14.93 18.01
C ALA A 85 -4.20 15.50 17.23
N ALA A 86 -3.04 14.84 17.27
CA ALA A 86 -1.86 15.30 16.54
C ALA A 86 -2.06 15.33 15.01
N VAL A 87 -2.89 14.43 14.47
CA VAL A 87 -3.27 14.44 13.05
C VAL A 87 -4.22 15.62 12.77
N HIS A 88 -5.26 15.79 13.57
CA HIS A 88 -6.23 16.89 13.41
C HIS A 88 -5.63 18.28 13.63
N GLU A 89 -4.62 18.42 14.49
CA GLU A 89 -3.88 19.66 14.68
C GLU A 89 -3.00 20.02 13.48
N ALA A 90 -2.53 19.02 12.73
CA ALA A 90 -1.62 19.23 11.61
C ALA A 90 -2.34 19.62 10.31
N SER A 91 -3.57 19.14 10.09
CA SER A 91 -4.39 19.50 8.93
C SER A 91 -5.83 18.98 9.04
N ASP A 92 -6.66 19.25 8.03
CA ASP A 92 -8.02 18.70 7.89
C ASP A 92 -8.07 17.20 7.53
N SER A 93 -6.92 16.52 7.51
CA SER A 93 -6.83 15.07 7.31
C SER A 93 -7.74 14.30 8.26
N LYS A 94 -8.39 13.26 7.73
CA LYS A 94 -9.17 12.32 8.55
C LYS A 94 -8.34 11.12 8.90
N VAL A 95 -8.51 10.59 10.10
CA VAL A 95 -7.72 9.49 10.62
C VAL A 95 -8.60 8.41 11.23
N VAL A 96 -8.34 7.17 10.82
CA VAL A 96 -9.06 5.99 11.30
C VAL A 96 -8.07 4.88 11.67
N PRO A 97 -8.32 4.10 12.73
CA PRO A 97 -7.55 2.91 13.02
C PRO A 97 -8.02 1.74 12.15
N GLN A 98 -7.10 0.92 11.67
CA GLN A 98 -7.46 -0.37 11.11
C GLN A 98 -7.45 -1.44 12.21
N ILE A 99 -8.63 -1.90 12.63
CA ILE A 99 -8.73 -2.89 13.71
C ILE A 99 -8.71 -4.32 13.16
N ILE A 100 -7.90 -5.17 13.80
CA ILE A 100 -7.59 -6.50 13.29
C ILE A 100 -7.61 -7.57 14.39
N HIS A 101 -8.11 -8.75 14.01
CA HIS A 101 -7.88 -9.98 14.74
C HIS A 101 -7.06 -10.95 13.88
N PHE A 102 -6.05 -11.57 14.48
CA PHE A 102 -5.22 -12.58 13.85
C PHE A 102 -5.06 -13.81 14.75
N MET A 103 -4.85 -14.96 14.11
CA MET A 103 -4.71 -16.24 14.79
C MET A 103 -3.24 -16.55 15.07
N LYS A 104 -3.00 -17.47 16.01
CA LYS A 104 -1.65 -17.84 16.41
C LYS A 104 -0.85 -18.46 15.25
N VAL A 105 0.38 -17.97 15.06
CA VAL A 105 1.38 -18.55 14.15
C VAL A 105 2.63 -18.90 14.95
N ALA A 106 3.09 -20.14 14.82
CA ALA A 106 4.30 -20.64 15.47
C ALA A 106 5.51 -20.59 14.53
N ARG A 107 6.72 -20.59 15.12
CA ARG A 107 7.99 -20.63 14.36
C ARG A 107 8.20 -21.92 13.57
N SER A 108 7.48 -22.99 13.91
CA SER A 108 7.48 -24.25 13.16
C SER A 108 6.67 -24.19 11.85
N GLY A 109 6.05 -23.04 11.54
CA GLY A 109 5.11 -22.91 10.43
C GLY A 109 3.70 -23.40 10.76
N TRP A 110 3.48 -24.00 11.94
CA TRP A 110 2.13 -24.30 12.41
C TRP A 110 1.35 -23.01 12.61
N ARG A 111 0.08 -23.00 12.20
CA ARG A 111 -0.85 -21.91 12.44
C ARG A 111 -2.20 -22.44 12.91
N GLN A 112 -2.81 -21.70 13.82
CA GLN A 112 -4.22 -21.86 14.15
C GLN A 112 -5.05 -21.41 12.94
N ARG A 113 -6.13 -22.14 12.68
CA ARG A 113 -7.08 -21.84 11.61
C ARG A 113 -8.45 -21.55 12.18
N ILE A 114 -9.33 -21.01 11.35
CA ILE A 114 -10.70 -20.70 11.76
C ILE A 114 -11.46 -21.95 12.16
N GLU A 115 -11.13 -23.14 11.66
CA GLU A 115 -11.76 -24.40 12.07
C GLU A 115 -11.44 -24.78 13.52
N ASP A 116 -10.35 -24.25 14.07
CA ASP A 116 -9.91 -24.54 15.44
C ASP A 116 -10.60 -23.60 16.46
N LEU A 117 -11.39 -22.61 16.00
CA LEU A 117 -12.15 -21.69 16.85
C LEU A 117 -13.47 -22.33 17.31
N SER A 118 -13.69 -22.35 18.62
CA SER A 118 -14.96 -22.73 19.22
C SER A 118 -16.03 -21.66 18.98
N ALA A 119 -17.29 -21.97 19.27
CA ALA A 119 -18.36 -20.98 19.23
C ALA A 119 -18.08 -19.81 20.19
N GLY A 120 -17.59 -20.10 21.41
CA GLY A 120 -17.25 -19.06 22.40
C GLY A 120 -16.09 -18.17 21.97
N ASP A 121 -15.08 -18.72 21.29
CA ASP A 121 -13.99 -17.92 20.70
C ASP A 121 -14.54 -16.94 19.66
N ILE A 122 -15.46 -17.40 18.81
CA ILE A 122 -16.08 -16.56 17.79
C ILE A 122 -16.91 -15.44 18.41
N GLU A 123 -17.72 -15.73 19.43
CA GLU A 123 -18.47 -14.69 20.16
C GLU A 123 -17.54 -13.64 20.78
N SER A 124 -16.44 -14.08 21.40
CA SER A 124 -15.45 -13.19 22.01
C SER A 124 -14.79 -12.30 20.96
N ILE A 125 -14.43 -12.85 19.80
CA ILE A 125 -13.84 -12.08 18.69
C ILE A 125 -14.82 -11.03 18.18
N ILE A 126 -16.12 -11.37 18.05
CA ILE A 126 -17.16 -10.43 17.63
C ILE A 126 -17.25 -9.26 18.63
N GLU A 127 -17.30 -9.56 19.92
CA GLU A 127 -17.32 -8.55 20.98
C GLU A 127 -16.06 -7.66 20.97
N ASP A 128 -14.88 -8.27 20.81
CA ASP A 128 -13.61 -7.54 20.76
C ASP A 128 -13.57 -6.52 19.61
N PHE A 129 -14.15 -6.85 18.44
CA PHE A 129 -14.27 -5.88 17.33
C PHE A 129 -15.16 -4.70 17.72
N GLY A 130 -16.31 -4.95 18.36
CA GLY A 130 -17.22 -3.90 18.81
C GLY A 130 -16.60 -2.99 19.87
N LEU A 131 -15.90 -3.58 20.85
CA LEU A 131 -15.20 -2.83 21.90
C LEU A 131 -14.02 -2.02 21.34
N ALA A 132 -13.26 -2.57 20.39
CA ALA A 132 -12.19 -1.85 19.71
C ALA A 132 -12.73 -0.64 18.93
N ALA A 133 -13.85 -0.79 18.22
CA ALA A 133 -14.51 0.31 17.53
C ALA A 133 -15.02 1.39 18.50
N LEU A 134 -15.59 0.99 19.64
CA LEU A 134 -15.99 1.93 20.70
C LEU A 134 -14.79 2.73 21.21
N ARG A 135 -13.67 2.07 21.51
CA ARG A 135 -12.44 2.75 21.93
C ARG A 135 -11.89 3.69 20.87
N ALA A 136 -12.02 3.34 19.59
CA ALA A 136 -11.63 4.23 18.50
C ALA A 136 -12.46 5.52 18.52
N ARG A 137 -13.78 5.40 18.70
CA ARG A 137 -14.69 6.54 18.86
C ARG A 137 -14.35 7.38 20.11
N GLU A 138 -14.11 6.74 21.25
CA GLU A 138 -13.74 7.42 22.51
C GLU A 138 -12.36 8.11 22.47
N ALA A 139 -11.44 7.58 21.65
CA ALA A 139 -10.16 8.22 21.37
C ALA A 139 -10.27 9.42 20.42
N GLY A 140 -11.44 9.64 19.79
CA GLY A 140 -11.66 10.77 18.88
C GLY A 140 -11.17 10.55 17.46
N TYR A 141 -11.02 9.29 17.02
CA TYR A 141 -10.84 9.01 15.58
C TYR A 141 -12.10 9.39 14.79
N ASP A 142 -11.95 9.67 13.49
CA ASP A 142 -13.08 10.06 12.61
C ASP A 142 -13.96 8.88 12.16
N GLY A 143 -13.54 7.65 12.49
CA GLY A 143 -14.16 6.41 12.06
C GLY A 143 -13.30 5.21 12.43
N VAL A 144 -13.62 4.04 11.87
CA VAL A 144 -12.82 2.81 12.02
C VAL A 144 -12.79 2.00 10.73
N GLU A 145 -11.66 1.35 10.42
CA GLU A 145 -11.56 0.39 9.33
C GLU A 145 -11.49 -1.04 9.86
N LEU A 146 -12.45 -1.88 9.48
CA LEU A 146 -12.41 -3.31 9.79
C LEU A 146 -11.45 -4.03 8.84
N HIS A 147 -10.52 -4.82 9.39
CA HIS A 147 -9.60 -5.60 8.57
C HIS A 147 -10.15 -6.99 8.22
N SER A 148 -10.62 -7.16 6.99
CA SER A 148 -11.07 -8.44 6.40
C SER A 148 -10.27 -8.82 5.15
N ALA A 149 -8.98 -8.47 5.12
CA ALA A 149 -8.07 -8.78 4.04
C ALA A 149 -6.97 -9.78 4.45
N HIS A 150 -6.17 -10.19 3.48
CA HIS A 150 -4.95 -10.98 3.65
C HIS A 150 -5.20 -12.33 4.35
N ALA A 151 -4.37 -12.71 5.32
CA ALA A 151 -4.39 -14.02 5.95
C ALA A 151 -5.05 -14.04 7.34
N TYR A 152 -5.76 -12.97 7.70
CA TYR A 152 -6.27 -12.75 9.04
C TYR A 152 -7.69 -13.30 9.22
N THR A 153 -8.24 -13.17 10.43
CA THR A 153 -9.42 -13.95 10.85
C THR A 153 -10.64 -13.72 9.96
N LEU A 154 -11.07 -12.47 9.76
CA LEU A 154 -12.26 -12.19 8.94
C LEU A 154 -12.08 -12.62 7.47
N SER A 155 -10.90 -12.36 6.88
CA SER A 155 -10.54 -12.84 5.55
C SER A 155 -10.55 -14.37 5.44
N SER A 156 -10.14 -15.07 6.50
CA SER A 156 -10.13 -16.53 6.55
C SER A 156 -11.54 -17.12 6.56
N PHE A 157 -12.48 -16.50 7.28
CA PHE A 157 -13.91 -16.87 7.23
C PHE A 157 -14.50 -16.63 5.84
N LEU A 158 -14.09 -15.52 5.19
CA LEU A 158 -14.54 -15.14 3.86
C LEU A 158 -13.97 -16.02 2.74
N SER A 159 -12.82 -16.67 2.97
CA SER A 159 -12.12 -17.47 1.96
C SER A 159 -12.91 -18.69 1.49
N ARG A 160 -12.74 -19.09 0.22
CA ARG A 160 -13.22 -20.40 -0.27
C ARG A 160 -12.49 -21.58 0.39
N ARG A 161 -11.38 -21.30 1.08
CA ARG A 161 -10.61 -22.27 1.87
C ARG A 161 -11.21 -22.54 3.26
N ASN A 162 -12.24 -21.80 3.67
CA ASN A 162 -13.00 -22.07 4.89
C ASN A 162 -13.63 -23.47 4.85
N ARG A 163 -13.28 -24.34 5.80
CA ARG A 163 -13.79 -25.73 5.88
C ARG A 163 -14.84 -25.93 6.97
N ARG A 164 -15.30 -24.87 7.62
CA ARG A 164 -16.36 -24.94 8.64
C ARG A 164 -17.66 -25.46 8.02
N LYS A 165 -18.47 -26.13 8.85
CA LYS A 165 -19.75 -26.76 8.48
C LYS A 165 -20.93 -26.29 9.33
N ASP A 166 -20.72 -25.27 10.15
CA ASP A 166 -21.71 -24.66 11.03
C ASP A 166 -22.34 -23.41 10.38
N ALA A 167 -22.89 -22.49 11.18
CA ALA A 167 -23.46 -21.23 10.70
C ALA A 167 -22.47 -20.38 9.88
N TYR A 168 -21.16 -20.63 10.01
CA TYR A 168 -20.09 -19.96 9.28
C TYR A 168 -19.55 -20.79 8.11
N SER A 169 -20.36 -21.69 7.56
CA SER A 169 -19.87 -22.69 6.62
C SER A 169 -19.27 -22.09 5.35
N GLY A 170 -18.10 -22.61 4.96
CA GLY A 170 -17.46 -22.29 3.68
C GLY A 170 -18.20 -22.78 2.43
N ARG A 171 -19.24 -23.60 2.58
CA ARG A 171 -19.99 -24.20 1.46
C ARG A 171 -20.88 -23.21 0.72
N THR A 172 -21.22 -22.10 1.35
CA THR A 172 -22.04 -21.04 0.74
C THR A 172 -21.33 -19.70 0.91
N LEU A 173 -21.65 -18.75 0.04
CA LEU A 173 -21.15 -17.38 0.20
C LEU A 173 -21.72 -16.72 1.47
N GLU A 174 -22.99 -16.99 1.78
CA GLU A 174 -23.67 -16.49 2.99
C GLU A 174 -23.03 -16.97 4.28
N GLY A 175 -22.69 -18.26 4.39
CA GLY A 175 -22.02 -18.80 5.57
C GLY A 175 -20.64 -18.14 5.78
N ARG A 176 -19.92 -17.86 4.70
CA ARG A 176 -18.64 -17.14 4.77
C ARG A 176 -18.77 -15.68 5.17
N LEU A 177 -19.88 -15.03 4.80
CA LEU A 177 -20.20 -13.64 5.16
C LEU A 177 -20.82 -13.51 6.56
N ALA A 178 -21.30 -14.60 7.17
CA ALA A 178 -21.98 -14.56 8.46
C ALA A 178 -21.11 -13.93 9.57
N MET A 179 -19.81 -14.26 9.62
CA MET A 179 -18.89 -13.67 10.60
C MET A 179 -18.80 -12.15 10.44
N PHE A 180 -18.60 -11.68 9.21
CA PHE A 180 -18.56 -10.24 8.92
C PHE A 180 -19.87 -9.55 9.30
N GLY A 181 -21.02 -10.13 8.94
CA GLY A 181 -22.33 -9.55 9.26
C GLY A 181 -22.56 -9.39 10.76
N ARG A 182 -22.13 -10.38 11.55
CA ARG A 182 -22.22 -10.32 13.02
C ARG A 182 -21.26 -9.31 13.64
N VAL A 183 -20.03 -9.21 13.12
CA VAL A 183 -19.08 -8.16 13.51
C VAL A 183 -19.63 -6.78 13.20
N MET A 184 -20.17 -6.57 12.00
CA MET A 184 -20.76 -5.29 11.59
C MET A 184 -21.93 -4.89 12.51
N ALA A 185 -22.81 -5.84 12.83
CA ALA A 185 -23.93 -5.59 13.75
C ALA A 185 -23.45 -5.21 15.16
N GLU A 186 -22.45 -5.90 15.70
CA GLU A 186 -21.89 -5.60 17.02
C GLU A 186 -21.16 -4.25 17.03
N VAL A 187 -20.39 -3.92 15.98
CA VAL A 187 -19.76 -2.61 15.82
C VAL A 187 -20.83 -1.52 15.80
N ARG A 188 -21.85 -1.63 14.93
CA ARG A 188 -22.95 -0.65 14.86
C ARG A 188 -23.69 -0.48 16.18
N ARG A 189 -23.92 -1.58 16.92
CA ARG A 189 -24.52 -1.51 18.26
C ARG A 189 -23.70 -0.67 19.25
N ARG A 190 -22.37 -0.65 19.10
CA ARG A 190 -21.44 0.06 20.00
C ARG A 190 -21.20 1.51 19.57
N VAL A 191 -21.06 1.76 18.27
CA VAL A 191 -20.67 3.08 17.73
C VAL A 191 -21.79 3.81 17.00
N GLY A 192 -22.99 3.26 16.88
CA GLY A 192 -24.10 3.91 16.19
C GLY A 192 -23.90 4.04 14.67
N ASP A 193 -24.84 4.76 14.04
CA ASP A 193 -24.85 5.03 12.59
C ASP A 193 -24.15 6.34 12.22
N ASP A 194 -23.81 7.19 13.21
CA ASP A 194 -23.14 8.49 13.04
C ASP A 194 -21.61 8.39 13.07
N PHE A 195 -21.06 7.18 13.22
CA PHE A 195 -19.63 6.91 13.23
C PHE A 195 -19.23 6.09 11.99
N PRO A 196 -18.41 6.63 11.09
CA PRO A 196 -17.99 5.92 9.87
C PRO A 196 -17.29 4.58 10.15
N VAL A 197 -17.73 3.52 9.46
CA VAL A 197 -17.15 2.18 9.50
C VAL A 197 -16.80 1.74 8.08
N GLY A 198 -15.50 1.70 7.79
CA GLY A 198 -14.95 1.14 6.57
C GLY A 198 -14.63 -0.34 6.68
N ILE A 199 -14.41 -0.97 5.54
CA ILE A 199 -13.93 -2.35 5.45
C ILE A 199 -12.77 -2.44 4.47
N ARG A 200 -11.68 -3.11 4.86
CA ARG A 200 -10.64 -3.54 3.92
C ARG A 200 -10.77 -5.02 3.63
N PHE A 201 -11.00 -5.41 2.37
CA PHE A 201 -11.08 -6.82 1.97
C PHE A 201 -10.39 -7.09 0.63
N LEU A 202 -10.25 -8.36 0.25
CA LEU A 202 -9.55 -8.73 -0.98
C LEU A 202 -10.50 -8.66 -2.19
N ALA A 203 -10.08 -7.97 -3.24
CA ALA A 203 -10.71 -8.07 -4.55
C ALA A 203 -10.43 -9.44 -5.21
N GLU A 204 -9.33 -10.08 -4.83
CA GLU A 204 -8.95 -11.42 -5.24
C GLU A 204 -7.99 -12.02 -4.20
N GLU A 205 -8.15 -13.31 -3.87
CA GLU A 205 -7.26 -13.98 -2.90
C GLU A 205 -5.90 -14.36 -3.50
N ALA A 206 -5.81 -14.46 -4.84
CA ALA A 206 -4.59 -14.79 -5.57
C ALA A 206 -3.92 -16.11 -5.11
N ILE A 207 -4.73 -17.09 -4.73
CA ILE A 207 -4.31 -18.45 -4.37
C ILE A 207 -5.13 -19.49 -5.12
N LYS A 208 -4.59 -20.70 -5.22
CA LYS A 208 -5.35 -21.85 -5.73
C LYS A 208 -6.59 -22.11 -4.86
N ASP A 209 -7.72 -22.34 -5.53
CA ASP A 209 -9.04 -22.54 -4.93
C ASP A 209 -9.54 -21.36 -4.07
N GLY A 210 -8.93 -20.18 -4.19
CA GLY A 210 -9.44 -18.93 -3.60
C GLY A 210 -10.58 -18.33 -4.42
N TYR A 211 -11.18 -17.25 -3.92
CA TYR A 211 -12.11 -16.46 -4.72
C TYR A 211 -11.41 -15.40 -5.58
N THR A 212 -12.06 -15.03 -6.67
CA THR A 212 -11.66 -14.00 -7.63
C THR A 212 -12.60 -12.79 -7.56
N VAL A 213 -12.37 -11.81 -8.42
CA VAL A 213 -13.22 -10.61 -8.55
C VAL A 213 -14.71 -10.94 -8.76
N ASP A 214 -15.02 -12.07 -9.40
CA ASP A 214 -16.39 -12.49 -9.65
C ASP A 214 -17.20 -12.73 -8.37
N GLU A 215 -16.56 -13.29 -7.34
CA GLU A 215 -17.19 -13.45 -6.05
C GLU A 215 -17.05 -12.18 -5.19
N ALA A 216 -15.90 -11.48 -5.30
CA ALA A 216 -15.66 -10.22 -4.59
C ALA A 216 -16.74 -9.17 -4.87
N LYS A 217 -17.27 -9.12 -6.10
CA LYS A 217 -18.45 -8.30 -6.47
C LYS A 217 -19.66 -8.54 -5.55
N ARG A 218 -19.97 -9.80 -5.25
CA ARG A 218 -21.11 -10.19 -4.38
C ARG A 218 -20.80 -9.97 -2.90
N ILE A 219 -19.54 -10.20 -2.51
CA ILE A 219 -19.03 -9.87 -1.17
C ILE A 219 -19.19 -8.38 -0.90
N ALA A 220 -18.69 -7.52 -1.79
CA ALA A 220 -18.81 -6.07 -1.70
C ALA A 220 -20.27 -5.61 -1.62
N LEU A 221 -21.14 -6.19 -2.46
CA LEU A 221 -22.57 -5.90 -2.41
C LEU A 221 -23.17 -6.21 -1.04
N ARG A 222 -22.83 -7.37 -0.45
CA ARG A 222 -23.34 -7.69 0.89
C ARG A 222 -22.74 -6.78 1.96
N MET A 223 -21.47 -6.41 1.85
CA MET A 223 -20.85 -5.44 2.77
C MET A 223 -21.55 -4.08 2.69
N ALA A 224 -21.83 -3.60 1.48
CA ALA A 224 -22.60 -2.37 1.27
C ALA A 224 -24.03 -2.45 1.85
N GLN A 225 -24.72 -3.57 1.64
CA GLN A 225 -26.03 -3.84 2.25
C GLN A 225 -26.02 -3.88 3.77
N ALA A 226 -24.89 -4.28 4.37
CA ALA A 226 -24.70 -4.29 5.82
C ALA A 226 -24.34 -2.91 6.39
N GLY A 227 -24.20 -1.89 5.53
CA GLY A 227 -23.97 -0.50 5.96
C GLY A 227 -22.51 -0.14 6.20
N VAL A 228 -21.56 -0.70 5.43
CA VAL A 228 -20.19 -0.15 5.39
C VAL A 228 -20.21 1.20 4.68
N ASP A 229 -19.52 2.18 5.25
CA ASP A 229 -19.51 3.56 4.74
C ASP A 229 -18.50 3.76 3.61
N TYR A 230 -17.43 2.96 3.58
CA TYR A 230 -16.50 2.91 2.46
C TYR A 230 -15.84 1.52 2.33
N ILE A 231 -15.36 1.21 1.13
CA ILE A 231 -14.73 -0.07 0.80
C ILE A 231 -13.29 0.15 0.36
N SER A 232 -12.34 -0.43 1.09
CA SER A 232 -10.92 -0.45 0.77
C SER A 232 -10.52 -1.80 0.18
N LEU A 233 -9.98 -1.81 -1.03
CA LEU A 233 -9.62 -3.06 -1.72
C LEU A 233 -8.13 -3.38 -1.59
N SER A 234 -7.82 -4.67 -1.50
CA SER A 234 -6.46 -5.21 -1.62
C SER A 234 -6.47 -6.50 -2.43
N VAL A 235 -5.31 -7.10 -2.68
CA VAL A 235 -5.20 -8.40 -3.36
C VAL A 235 -4.23 -9.29 -2.59
N GLY A 236 -4.51 -10.59 -2.51
CA GLY A 236 -3.59 -11.58 -1.98
C GLY A 236 -3.12 -11.38 -0.52
N GLY A 237 -1.92 -11.87 -0.23
CA GLY A 237 -1.34 -11.88 1.11
C GLY A 237 -1.91 -13.03 1.96
N LYS A 238 -1.78 -14.28 1.51
CA LYS A 238 -2.41 -15.46 2.10
C LYS A 238 -1.38 -16.39 2.72
N PHE A 239 -1.78 -17.17 3.73
CA PHE A 239 -0.90 -18.21 4.30
C PHE A 239 -0.91 -19.49 3.46
N GLU A 240 -1.87 -19.65 2.56
CA GLU A 240 -2.08 -20.87 1.76
C GLU A 240 -0.97 -21.12 0.74
N ASP A 241 -0.29 -20.08 0.25
CA ASP A 241 0.84 -20.18 -0.68
C ASP A 241 2.12 -19.50 -0.14
N ALA A 242 2.11 -19.09 1.14
CA ALA A 242 3.25 -18.49 1.78
C ALA A 242 4.45 -19.45 1.80
N VAL A 243 5.63 -18.92 1.51
CA VAL A 243 6.89 -19.65 1.56
C VAL A 243 7.34 -19.74 3.02
N HIS A 244 7.35 -20.94 3.57
CA HIS A 244 7.87 -21.17 4.91
C HIS A 244 9.40 -21.31 4.87
N ARG A 245 10.10 -20.53 5.70
CA ARG A 245 11.52 -20.70 5.98
C ARG A 245 11.66 -21.40 7.34
N GLU A 246 12.49 -22.43 7.38
CA GLU A 246 12.70 -23.22 8.60
C GLU A 246 13.11 -22.32 9.78
N GLY A 247 12.46 -22.53 10.93
CA GLY A 247 12.71 -21.75 12.16
C GLY A 247 12.07 -20.36 12.20
N GLN A 248 11.38 -19.93 11.13
CA GLN A 248 10.70 -18.63 11.05
C GLN A 248 9.18 -18.78 11.02
N PRO A 249 8.40 -17.87 11.63
CA PRO A 249 6.95 -17.90 11.47
C PRO A 249 6.56 -17.69 10.00
N LEU A 250 5.39 -18.21 9.61
CA LEU A 250 4.83 -17.92 8.28
C LEU A 250 4.62 -16.42 8.10
N TYR A 251 5.00 -15.89 6.94
CA TYR A 251 4.75 -14.51 6.55
C TYR A 251 3.85 -14.49 5.30
N PRO A 252 2.62 -13.93 5.40
CA PRO A 252 1.60 -14.10 4.37
C PRO A 252 1.89 -13.30 3.10
N TYR A 253 2.86 -12.38 3.14
CA TYR A 253 3.28 -11.59 1.99
C TYR A 253 4.47 -12.23 1.26
N THR A 254 4.52 -13.56 1.23
CA THR A 254 5.41 -14.36 0.36
C THR A 254 4.57 -15.22 -0.57
N GLY A 255 5.20 -15.86 -1.56
CA GLY A 255 4.48 -16.61 -2.58
C GLY A 255 3.79 -15.69 -3.60
N TYR A 256 2.99 -16.26 -4.48
CA TYR A 256 2.34 -15.53 -5.56
C TYR A 256 1.32 -14.52 -5.02
N SER A 257 0.51 -14.91 -4.04
CA SER A 257 -0.45 -14.02 -3.40
C SER A 257 0.25 -12.86 -2.67
N GLY A 258 1.43 -13.11 -2.10
CA GLY A 258 2.27 -12.09 -1.48
C GLY A 258 2.83 -11.09 -2.48
N ASP A 259 3.30 -11.57 -3.62
CA ASP A 259 3.79 -10.73 -4.72
C ASP A 259 2.67 -9.88 -5.32
N ARG A 260 1.46 -10.44 -5.45
CA ARG A 260 0.26 -9.68 -5.83
C ARG A 260 -0.14 -8.66 -4.77
N CYS A 261 0.01 -8.95 -3.48
CA CYS A 261 -0.27 -7.98 -2.42
C CYS A 261 0.73 -6.81 -2.42
N MET A 262 2.01 -7.10 -2.63
CA MET A 262 3.11 -6.15 -2.54
C MET A 262 3.92 -6.12 -3.85
N PRO A 263 3.31 -5.73 -4.99
CA PRO A 263 3.93 -5.84 -6.30
C PRO A 263 5.21 -5.02 -6.37
N GLY A 264 6.32 -5.67 -6.69
CA GLY A 264 7.65 -5.07 -6.82
C GLY A 264 7.82 -4.22 -8.07
N ASN A 265 9.05 -3.77 -8.33
CA ASN A 265 9.40 -2.93 -9.49
C ASN A 265 8.96 -3.54 -10.84
N TRP A 266 9.12 -4.84 -11.03
CA TRP A 266 8.85 -5.55 -12.28
C TRP A 266 7.37 -5.72 -12.65
N TYR A 267 6.44 -5.51 -11.70
CA TYR A 267 5.01 -5.45 -12.05
C TYR A 267 4.71 -4.19 -12.86
N PRO A 268 3.73 -4.21 -13.78
CA PRO A 268 3.27 -2.99 -14.42
C PRO A 268 2.66 -2.02 -13.39
N GLY A 269 2.50 -0.74 -13.77
CA GLY A 269 1.69 0.21 -13.03
C GLY A 269 0.22 -0.24 -12.96
N LEU A 270 -0.49 0.20 -11.92
CA LEU A 270 -1.94 -0.03 -11.76
C LEU A 270 -2.42 -1.50 -11.85
N PRO A 271 -1.68 -2.52 -11.35
CA PRO A 271 -1.96 -3.93 -11.64
C PRO A 271 -3.31 -4.43 -11.09
N HIS A 272 -3.98 -3.66 -10.22
CA HIS A 272 -5.26 -4.04 -9.60
C HIS A 272 -6.39 -3.04 -9.89
N ALA A 273 -6.14 -1.96 -10.62
CA ALA A 273 -7.13 -0.89 -10.79
C ALA A 273 -8.42 -1.39 -11.47
N HIS A 274 -8.30 -2.35 -12.39
CA HIS A 274 -9.45 -2.98 -13.05
C HIS A 274 -10.35 -3.75 -12.07
N LEU A 275 -9.78 -4.42 -11.06
CA LEU A 275 -10.54 -5.17 -10.06
C LEU A 275 -11.44 -4.24 -9.23
N ALA A 276 -10.89 -3.08 -8.84
CA ALA A 276 -11.66 -2.05 -8.13
C ALA A 276 -12.79 -1.50 -8.99
N ALA A 277 -12.51 -1.23 -10.27
CA ALA A 277 -13.51 -0.73 -11.22
C ALA A 277 -14.66 -1.73 -11.42
N GLU A 278 -14.37 -3.02 -11.56
CA GLU A 278 -15.39 -4.07 -11.69
C GLU A 278 -16.28 -4.18 -10.45
N ILE A 279 -15.67 -4.17 -9.26
CA ILE A 279 -16.40 -4.26 -7.99
C ILE A 279 -17.29 -3.04 -7.81
N LYS A 280 -16.73 -1.83 -8.00
CA LYS A 280 -17.47 -0.57 -7.91
C LYS A 280 -18.62 -0.51 -8.92
N GLY A 281 -18.37 -0.86 -10.18
CA GLY A 281 -19.39 -0.89 -11.22
C GLY A 281 -20.53 -1.83 -10.87
N PHE A 282 -20.22 -3.01 -10.33
CA PHE A 282 -21.23 -3.99 -9.92
C PHE A 282 -22.09 -3.49 -8.74
N ILE A 283 -21.49 -2.94 -7.68
CA ILE A 283 -22.27 -2.44 -6.53
C ILE A 283 -23.13 -1.23 -6.91
N ASN A 284 -22.59 -0.31 -7.73
CA ASN A 284 -23.33 0.86 -8.22
C ASN A 284 -24.53 0.45 -9.07
N ALA A 285 -24.38 -0.56 -9.93
CA ALA A 285 -25.47 -1.12 -10.72
C ALA A 285 -26.57 -1.79 -9.88
N LYS A 286 -26.32 -2.01 -8.58
CA LYS A 286 -27.30 -2.52 -7.60
C LYS A 286 -27.88 -1.43 -6.70
N GLY A 287 -27.54 -0.16 -6.94
CA GLY A 287 -28.06 0.99 -6.19
C GLY A 287 -27.35 1.27 -4.87
N TYR A 288 -26.16 0.70 -4.65
CA TYR A 288 -25.32 0.96 -3.47
C TYR A 288 -24.07 1.72 -3.90
N HIS A 289 -23.76 2.82 -3.22
CA HIS A 289 -22.69 3.75 -3.61
C HIS A 289 -21.66 4.07 -2.51
N PRO A 290 -21.21 3.11 -1.67
CA PRO A 290 -20.11 3.40 -0.76
C PRO A 290 -18.85 3.73 -1.59
N PRO A 291 -18.08 4.78 -1.23
CA PRO A 291 -16.82 5.08 -1.89
C PRO A 291 -15.87 3.88 -1.92
N VAL A 292 -15.26 3.62 -3.08
CA VAL A 292 -14.29 2.53 -3.26
C VAL A 292 -12.88 3.09 -3.37
N ILE A 293 -11.99 2.62 -2.49
CA ILE A 293 -10.55 2.90 -2.50
C ILE A 293 -9.85 1.86 -3.38
N SER A 294 -9.18 2.33 -4.43
CA SER A 294 -8.32 1.50 -5.28
C SER A 294 -6.86 1.63 -4.86
N VAL A 295 -6.13 0.52 -4.88
CA VAL A 295 -4.70 0.45 -4.54
C VAL A 295 -3.94 -0.35 -5.58
N GLY A 296 -2.61 -0.28 -5.53
CA GLY A 296 -1.73 -1.11 -6.36
C GLY A 296 -0.96 -0.27 -7.36
N LYS A 297 0.26 0.11 -7.00
CA LYS A 297 1.21 0.89 -7.81
C LYS A 297 0.58 2.10 -8.54
N ILE A 298 -0.22 2.90 -7.82
CA ILE A 298 -0.85 4.13 -8.33
C ILE A 298 -0.06 5.32 -7.80
N ALA A 299 1.14 5.59 -8.34
CA ALA A 299 2.01 6.68 -7.86
C ALA A 299 1.99 7.93 -8.75
N ASP A 300 1.59 7.79 -10.02
CA ASP A 300 1.53 8.90 -10.96
C ASP A 300 0.24 9.71 -10.75
N PRO A 301 0.32 11.04 -10.52
CA PRO A 301 -0.86 11.89 -10.37
C PRO A 301 -1.83 11.85 -11.55
N VAL A 302 -1.31 11.69 -12.78
CA VAL A 302 -2.12 11.61 -14.00
C VAL A 302 -2.94 10.34 -14.01
N ASP A 303 -2.34 9.21 -13.63
CA ASP A 303 -3.05 7.94 -13.49
C ASP A 303 -4.10 7.97 -12.38
N ALA A 304 -3.74 8.55 -11.23
CA ALA A 304 -4.65 8.73 -10.10
C ALA A 304 -5.88 9.55 -10.49
N GLU A 305 -5.68 10.71 -11.12
CA GLU A 305 -6.77 11.57 -11.61
C GLU A 305 -7.63 10.85 -12.66
N ARG A 306 -7.00 10.16 -13.63
CA ARG A 306 -7.71 9.40 -14.66
C ARG A 306 -8.64 8.36 -14.06
N LEU A 307 -8.18 7.56 -13.10
CA LEU A 307 -9.00 6.54 -12.45
C LEU A 307 -10.22 7.14 -11.73
N LEU A 308 -10.07 8.31 -11.11
CA LEU A 308 -11.17 9.00 -10.44
C LEU A 308 -12.15 9.61 -11.44
N ALA A 309 -11.64 10.31 -12.47
CA ALA A 309 -12.44 10.97 -13.50
C ALA A 309 -13.29 9.96 -14.29
N GLU A 310 -12.72 8.79 -14.62
CA GLU A 310 -13.43 7.68 -15.29
C GLU A 310 -14.36 6.90 -14.34
N GLY A 311 -14.43 7.27 -13.05
CA GLY A 311 -15.29 6.62 -12.07
C GLY A 311 -14.84 5.22 -11.64
N LYS A 312 -13.61 4.81 -11.98
CA LYS A 312 -13.03 3.49 -11.64
C LYS A 312 -12.72 3.34 -10.14
N ALA A 313 -12.56 4.44 -9.43
CA ALA A 313 -12.43 4.52 -7.97
C ALA A 313 -13.06 5.83 -7.46
N ASP A 314 -13.24 5.97 -6.15
CA ASP A 314 -13.63 7.24 -5.50
C ASP A 314 -12.49 7.85 -4.70
N ILE A 315 -11.52 7.02 -4.30
CA ILE A 315 -10.33 7.38 -3.51
C ILE A 315 -9.15 6.56 -4.04
N ILE A 316 -7.97 7.17 -4.09
CA ILE A 316 -6.72 6.51 -4.47
C ILE A 316 -5.90 6.22 -3.22
N GLY A 317 -5.69 4.94 -2.93
CA GLY A 317 -4.90 4.49 -1.81
C GLY A 317 -3.43 4.25 -2.19
N MET A 318 -2.54 5.00 -1.56
CA MET A 318 -1.10 4.99 -1.78
C MET A 318 -0.36 4.65 -0.49
N ALA A 319 -0.01 3.38 -0.31
CA ALA A 319 0.78 2.95 0.84
C ALA A 319 2.26 3.36 0.69
N ARG A 320 3.01 2.61 -0.13
CA ARG A 320 4.46 2.81 -0.31
C ARG A 320 4.82 4.16 -0.95
N GLN A 321 3.94 4.74 -1.77
CA GLN A 321 4.19 6.06 -2.36
C GLN A 321 4.12 7.17 -1.32
N LEU A 322 3.10 7.19 -0.45
CA LEU A 322 3.05 8.19 0.62
C LEU A 322 4.10 7.92 1.70
N LEU A 323 4.52 6.67 1.91
CA LEU A 323 5.71 6.40 2.73
C LEU A 323 6.95 7.08 2.12
N ALA A 324 7.17 6.96 0.82
CA ALA A 324 8.31 7.61 0.17
C ALA A 324 8.21 9.14 0.25
N ASP A 325 7.04 9.69 -0.06
CA ASP A 325 6.78 11.13 -0.11
C ASP A 325 5.40 11.47 0.46
N PRO A 326 5.31 11.83 1.75
CA PRO A 326 4.04 12.26 2.34
C PRO A 326 3.53 13.58 1.77
N ASP A 327 4.39 14.44 1.20
CA ASP A 327 3.99 15.74 0.61
C ASP A 327 3.48 15.61 -0.83
N TRP A 328 3.33 14.39 -1.34
CA TRP A 328 2.74 14.11 -2.65
C TRP A 328 1.45 14.91 -2.90
N PRO A 329 0.46 14.99 -1.98
CA PRO A 329 -0.76 15.78 -2.19
C PRO A 329 -0.47 17.28 -2.38
N LYS A 330 0.39 17.87 -1.53
CA LYS A 330 0.81 19.27 -1.64
C LYS A 330 1.49 19.55 -2.96
N LYS A 331 2.42 18.69 -3.38
CA LYS A 331 3.16 18.81 -4.64
C LYS A 331 2.21 18.76 -5.83
N VAL A 332 1.22 17.88 -5.84
CA VAL A 332 0.18 17.85 -6.88
C VAL A 332 -0.67 19.13 -6.88
N ARG A 333 -1.16 19.55 -5.70
CA ARG A 333 -1.98 20.76 -5.55
C ARG A 333 -1.27 22.04 -6.00
N GLN A 334 0.05 22.08 -5.86
CA GLN A 334 0.90 23.23 -6.19
C GLN A 334 1.55 23.14 -7.57
N ASP A 335 1.15 22.17 -8.41
CA ASP A 335 1.73 21.96 -9.74
C ASP A 335 3.25 21.69 -9.74
N ARG A 336 3.72 20.99 -8.68
CA ARG A 336 5.12 20.55 -8.48
C ARG A 336 5.26 19.03 -8.54
N ALA A 337 4.45 18.37 -9.38
CA ALA A 337 4.42 16.91 -9.49
C ALA A 337 5.75 16.30 -9.98
N ASP A 338 6.58 17.11 -10.65
CA ASP A 338 7.94 16.76 -11.07
C ASP A 338 8.92 16.61 -9.90
N ARG A 339 8.59 17.12 -8.71
CA ARG A 339 9.38 17.01 -7.47
C ARG A 339 8.93 15.89 -6.53
N ILE A 340 7.99 15.06 -6.97
CA ILE A 340 7.53 13.91 -6.18
C ILE A 340 8.67 12.88 -6.08
N VAL A 341 9.02 12.48 -4.85
CA VAL A 341 9.92 11.35 -4.63
C VAL A 341 9.16 10.05 -4.93
N ARG A 342 9.35 9.53 -6.14
CA ARG A 342 8.60 8.37 -6.64
C ARG A 342 9.07 7.09 -5.95
N CYS A 343 8.14 6.33 -5.39
CA CYS A 343 8.42 5.01 -4.88
C CYS A 343 8.83 4.09 -6.03
N ILE A 344 10.04 3.55 -5.95
CA ILE A 344 10.57 2.60 -6.93
C ILE A 344 10.14 1.15 -6.70
N TYR A 345 9.28 0.90 -5.71
CA TYR A 345 8.76 -0.43 -5.39
C TYR A 345 9.85 -1.50 -5.17
N CYS A 346 10.99 -1.11 -4.59
CA CYS A 346 12.11 -2.00 -4.27
C CYS A 346 11.79 -3.03 -3.17
N ASN A 347 10.67 -2.85 -2.46
CA ASN A 347 10.19 -3.74 -1.40
C ASN A 347 11.13 -3.88 -0.19
N VAL A 348 12.10 -2.99 0.02
CA VAL A 348 12.91 -2.95 1.26
C VAL A 348 12.01 -2.75 2.49
N CYS A 349 11.00 -1.86 2.40
CA CYS A 349 9.99 -1.68 3.46
C CYS A 349 9.25 -2.98 3.81
N LYS A 350 8.86 -3.78 2.80
CA LYS A 350 8.28 -5.12 2.99
C LYS A 350 9.27 -6.08 3.66
N GLN A 351 10.54 -6.07 3.24
CA GLN A 351 11.58 -6.94 3.81
C GLN A 351 11.86 -6.59 5.27
N LEU A 352 11.82 -5.31 5.65
CA LEU A 352 11.95 -4.89 7.04
C LEU A 352 10.80 -5.45 7.89
N ASP A 353 9.56 -5.34 7.42
CA ASP A 353 8.41 -5.92 8.12
C ASP A 353 8.51 -7.45 8.24
N GLU A 354 8.86 -8.12 7.14
CA GLU A 354 9.08 -9.58 7.09
C GLU A 354 10.10 -10.05 8.14
N ASN A 355 11.12 -9.23 8.40
CA ASN A 355 12.21 -9.53 9.33
C ASN A 355 12.04 -8.89 10.71
N PHE A 356 10.83 -8.40 11.04
CA PHE A 356 10.52 -7.85 12.36
C PHE A 356 11.36 -6.61 12.73
N ARG A 357 11.67 -5.74 11.75
CA ARG A 357 12.47 -4.52 11.92
C ARG A 357 11.66 -3.26 11.69
N GLU A 358 12.06 -2.15 12.31
CA GLU A 358 11.49 -0.81 12.05
C GLU A 358 11.39 -0.55 10.54
N VAL A 359 10.17 -0.28 10.06
CA VAL A 359 9.88 -0.07 8.65
C VAL A 359 10.18 1.36 8.27
N HIS A 360 11.11 1.53 7.32
CA HIS A 360 11.48 2.82 6.74
C HIS A 360 11.58 2.71 5.21
N CYS A 361 11.51 3.84 4.51
CA CYS A 361 11.72 3.86 3.08
C CYS A 361 13.22 3.76 2.76
N PHE A 362 13.56 2.96 1.76
CA PHE A 362 14.93 2.88 1.26
C PHE A 362 15.43 4.23 0.73
N LEU A 363 14.55 5.08 0.22
CA LEU A 363 14.90 6.37 -0.40
C LEU A 363 15.27 7.44 0.62
N TRP A 364 14.90 7.32 1.90
CA TRP A 364 15.22 8.35 2.88
C TRP A 364 16.73 8.41 3.19
N PRO A 365 17.20 9.53 3.76
CA PRO A 365 18.55 9.61 4.34
C PRO A 365 18.80 8.48 5.35
N LYS A 366 20.06 8.03 5.43
CA LYS A 366 20.43 6.93 6.33
C LYS A 366 20.13 7.32 7.78
N GLY A 367 19.40 6.46 8.50
CA GLY A 367 19.03 6.67 9.91
C GLY A 367 17.75 7.50 10.10
N ALA A 368 17.18 8.06 9.03
CA ALA A 368 15.89 8.74 9.13
C ALA A 368 14.77 7.74 9.47
N ARG A 369 13.94 8.11 10.44
CA ARG A 369 12.73 7.37 10.80
C ARG A 369 11.49 7.82 10.03
N GLN A 370 11.52 9.02 9.47
CA GLN A 370 10.43 9.62 8.69
C GLN A 370 10.97 10.17 7.37
N ALA A 371 10.07 10.41 6.42
CA ALA A 371 10.41 11.18 5.24
C ALA A 371 10.78 12.61 5.66
N PRO A 372 11.86 13.20 5.12
CA PRO A 372 12.15 14.61 5.29
C PRO A 372 10.94 15.48 4.93
N ALA A 373 10.78 16.62 5.58
CA ALA A 373 9.79 17.61 5.18
C ALA A 373 10.16 18.17 3.79
N ASP A 374 9.18 18.50 2.94
CA ASP A 374 9.44 19.20 1.68
C ASP A 374 10.19 20.53 1.93
N ASP A 375 11.17 20.81 1.07
CA ASP A 375 11.94 22.06 1.07
C ASP A 375 11.90 22.65 -0.36
N PRO A 376 10.85 23.42 -0.70
CA PRO A 376 10.68 23.97 -2.04
C PRO A 376 11.79 24.95 -2.45
N ASP A 377 12.41 25.61 -1.46
CA ASP A 377 13.42 26.65 -1.64
C ASP A 377 14.85 26.06 -1.57
N GLY A 378 14.96 24.77 -1.27
CA GLY A 378 16.22 24.03 -1.25
C GLY A 378 16.92 24.01 -2.60
N ALA A 379 18.25 24.14 -2.57
CA ALA A 379 19.07 24.06 -3.78
C ALA A 379 19.13 22.60 -4.28
N ALA A 380 18.60 22.36 -5.48
CA ALA A 380 18.66 21.06 -6.11
C ALA A 380 20.13 20.63 -6.35
N PRO A 381 20.44 19.31 -6.29
CA PRO A 381 21.78 18.81 -6.59
C PRO A 381 22.29 19.29 -7.93
N GLN A 382 23.57 19.65 -7.99
CA GLN A 382 24.23 20.11 -9.20
C GLN A 382 25.30 19.12 -9.64
N TRP A 383 25.43 18.95 -10.95
CA TRP A 383 26.55 18.22 -11.53
C TRP A 383 27.85 19.03 -11.38
N PRO A 384 29.02 18.37 -11.41
CA PRO A 384 30.31 19.03 -11.59
C PRO A 384 30.31 19.96 -12.82
N GLU A 385 31.21 20.94 -12.87
CA GLU A 385 31.30 21.92 -13.97
C GLU A 385 31.43 21.26 -15.36
N ASP A 386 32.04 20.08 -15.44
CA ASP A 386 32.21 19.31 -16.68
C ASP A 386 31.13 18.24 -16.91
N GLY A 387 30.02 18.32 -16.18
CA GLY A 387 28.85 17.45 -16.31
C GLY A 387 28.93 16.15 -15.49
N ALA A 388 27.99 15.24 -15.73
CA ALA A 388 27.94 13.97 -15.01
C ALA A 388 28.99 12.96 -15.53
N ALA A 389 29.55 13.18 -16.72
CA ALA A 389 30.31 12.21 -17.48
C ALA A 389 29.63 10.81 -17.54
N LEU A 390 28.32 10.78 -17.83
CA LEU A 390 27.53 9.57 -17.98
C LEU A 390 28.07 8.74 -19.14
N ALA A 391 28.58 7.55 -18.80
CA ALA A 391 29.09 6.58 -19.76
C ALA A 391 28.23 5.32 -19.72
N ALA A 392 28.06 4.71 -20.89
CA ALA A 392 27.42 3.42 -21.05
C ALA A 392 28.38 2.42 -21.70
N ALA A 393 28.41 1.19 -21.19
CA ALA A 393 29.16 0.08 -21.77
C ALA A 393 28.24 -1.12 -21.95
N VAL A 394 28.26 -1.72 -23.15
CA VAL A 394 27.56 -2.98 -23.43
C VAL A 394 28.49 -4.13 -23.07
N ASP A 395 28.02 -5.06 -22.23
CA ASP A 395 28.81 -6.21 -21.79
C ASP A 395 27.91 -7.40 -21.51
N GLY A 396 27.93 -8.43 -22.36
CA GLY A 396 27.13 -9.65 -22.14
C GLY A 396 25.62 -9.43 -22.20
N GLY A 397 25.13 -8.57 -23.10
CA GLY A 397 23.70 -8.33 -23.32
C GLY A 397 23.02 -7.41 -22.29
N GLN A 398 23.79 -6.65 -21.52
CA GLN A 398 23.33 -5.65 -20.55
C GLN A 398 24.04 -4.31 -20.81
N VAL A 399 23.43 -3.22 -20.35
CA VAL A 399 24.04 -1.88 -20.37
C VAL A 399 24.51 -1.52 -18.97
N ARG A 400 25.82 -1.30 -18.81
CA ARG A 400 26.43 -0.80 -17.57
C ARG A 400 26.58 0.71 -17.66
N LEU A 401 25.95 1.42 -16.75
CA LEU A 401 26.02 2.88 -16.64
C LEU A 401 26.92 3.30 -15.48
N ALA A 402 27.71 4.35 -15.68
CA ALA A 402 28.49 5.00 -14.63
C ALA A 402 28.56 6.51 -14.85
N TRP A 403 28.55 7.28 -13.77
CA TRP A 403 28.61 8.75 -13.80
C TRP A 403 29.38 9.28 -12.57
N LYS A 404 29.65 10.58 -12.55
CA LYS A 404 30.23 11.33 -11.43
C LYS A 404 29.15 11.66 -10.40
N ALA A 405 29.55 11.79 -9.14
CA ALA A 405 28.61 12.20 -8.11
C ALA A 405 28.22 13.68 -8.27
N ALA A 406 26.94 13.98 -8.05
CA ALA A 406 26.45 15.34 -7.86
C ALA A 406 26.64 15.78 -6.40
N ASP A 407 26.76 17.08 -6.15
CA ASP A 407 26.82 17.62 -4.79
C ASP A 407 25.42 17.66 -4.14
N GLY A 408 25.33 17.39 -2.83
CA GLY A 408 24.06 17.42 -2.08
C GLY A 408 23.08 16.27 -2.35
N VAL A 409 23.51 15.25 -3.10
CA VAL A 409 22.68 14.15 -3.56
C VAL A 409 22.44 13.07 -2.49
N ILE A 410 21.24 12.49 -2.46
CA ILE A 410 20.95 11.26 -1.69
C ILE A 410 20.67 10.04 -2.56
N GLY A 411 20.40 10.27 -3.84
CA GLY A 411 20.08 9.25 -4.83
C GLY A 411 19.94 9.83 -6.23
N TYR A 412 19.76 8.93 -7.19
CA TYR A 412 19.66 9.25 -8.61
C TYR A 412 18.48 8.50 -9.21
N ASP A 413 17.71 9.18 -10.05
CA ASP A 413 16.75 8.55 -10.96
C ASP A 413 17.45 8.29 -12.30
N VAL A 414 17.49 7.02 -12.72
CA VAL A 414 17.96 6.61 -14.03
C VAL A 414 16.77 6.60 -14.97
N TYR A 415 16.80 7.48 -15.97
CA TYR A 415 15.79 7.53 -17.02
C TYR A 415 16.23 6.72 -18.23
N ARG A 416 15.28 6.05 -18.88
CA ARG A 416 15.49 5.28 -20.10
C ARG A 416 14.39 5.57 -21.11
N SER A 417 14.79 5.79 -22.35
CA SER A 417 13.96 5.78 -23.55
C SER A 417 14.34 4.56 -24.41
N GLU A 418 13.36 3.96 -25.07
CA GLU A 418 13.52 2.85 -26.02
C GLU A 418 13.05 3.31 -27.40
N ASP A 419 13.87 3.12 -28.43
CA ASP A 419 13.62 3.47 -29.84
C ASP A 419 13.04 4.88 -30.07
N GLY A 420 13.55 5.87 -29.32
CA GLY A 420 13.11 7.26 -29.42
C GLY A 420 11.73 7.55 -28.82
N GLY A 421 11.15 6.60 -28.08
CA GLY A 421 9.93 6.78 -27.31
C GLY A 421 10.10 7.73 -26.10
N PRO A 422 9.05 7.87 -25.27
CA PRO A 422 9.15 8.70 -24.07
C PRO A 422 10.11 8.09 -23.04
N ALA A 423 10.98 8.92 -22.46
CA ALA A 423 11.82 8.50 -21.35
C ALA A 423 11.00 8.29 -20.08
N THR A 424 11.25 7.19 -19.38
CA THR A 424 10.63 6.87 -18.08
C THR A 424 11.70 6.54 -17.05
N VAL A 425 11.38 6.68 -15.77
CA VAL A 425 12.30 6.26 -14.69
C VAL A 425 12.40 4.74 -14.70
N ALA A 426 13.57 4.22 -15.06
CA ALA A 426 13.87 2.79 -15.08
C ALA A 426 14.17 2.28 -13.66
N GLU A 427 14.96 3.03 -12.88
CA GLU A 427 15.31 2.69 -11.50
C GLU A 427 15.74 3.96 -10.73
N ALA A 428 15.59 3.96 -9.39
CA ALA A 428 16.30 4.90 -8.52
C ALA A 428 17.40 4.18 -7.74
N VAL A 429 18.59 4.77 -7.72
CA VAL A 429 19.80 4.18 -7.15
C VAL A 429 20.47 5.13 -6.16
N LYS A 430 21.20 4.59 -5.18
CA LYS A 430 22.03 5.37 -4.24
C LYS A 430 23.51 5.41 -4.62
N SER A 431 23.89 4.72 -5.70
CA SER A 431 25.24 4.66 -6.23
C SER A 431 25.34 5.40 -7.56
N THR A 432 26.56 5.77 -7.95
CA THR A 432 26.84 6.39 -9.26
C THR A 432 27.00 5.37 -10.40
N ARG A 433 26.33 4.23 -10.26
CA ARG A 433 26.39 3.09 -11.18
C ARG A 433 25.04 2.39 -11.22
N HIS A 434 24.68 1.90 -12.39
CA HIS A 434 23.49 1.09 -12.63
C HIS A 434 23.78 0.04 -13.71
N VAL A 435 23.05 -1.08 -13.70
CA VAL A 435 23.16 -2.12 -14.72
C VAL A 435 21.76 -2.47 -15.20
N ASP A 436 21.44 -2.07 -16.43
CA ASP A 436 20.19 -2.44 -17.09
C ASP A 436 20.35 -3.81 -17.74
N ARG A 437 19.62 -4.79 -17.21
CA ARG A 437 19.59 -6.18 -17.67
C ARG A 437 18.32 -6.53 -18.46
N THR A 438 17.48 -5.53 -18.73
CA THR A 438 16.19 -5.70 -19.39
C THR A 438 16.20 -5.24 -20.84
N VAL A 439 17.36 -4.77 -21.31
CA VAL A 439 17.60 -4.40 -22.70
C VAL A 439 17.57 -5.62 -23.62
N LEU A 440 17.09 -5.40 -24.84
CA LEU A 440 16.97 -6.38 -25.91
C LEU A 440 17.89 -5.99 -27.09
N GLY A 441 18.57 -6.98 -27.68
CA GLY A 441 19.37 -6.81 -28.88
C GLY A 441 18.54 -6.33 -30.08
N GLY A 442 19.11 -5.44 -30.89
CA GLY A 442 18.46 -4.80 -32.03
C GLY A 442 17.68 -3.54 -31.71
N LEU A 443 17.49 -3.19 -30.42
CA LEU A 443 16.82 -1.96 -30.01
C LEU A 443 17.84 -0.89 -29.60
N THR A 444 17.41 0.37 -29.69
CA THR A 444 18.18 1.54 -29.28
C THR A 444 17.68 2.07 -27.95
N TYR A 445 18.59 2.29 -27.01
CA TYR A 445 18.27 2.84 -25.69
C TYR A 445 18.98 4.16 -25.47
N THR A 446 18.26 5.15 -24.95
CA THR A 446 18.87 6.42 -24.51
C THR A 446 18.68 6.58 -23.02
N TYR A 447 19.76 6.84 -22.30
CA TYR A 447 19.78 7.02 -20.85
C TYR A 447 20.20 8.43 -20.49
N TYR A 448 19.59 8.95 -19.42
CA TYR A 448 20.12 10.08 -18.68
C TYR A 448 19.82 9.88 -17.20
N VAL A 449 20.49 10.63 -16.34
CA VAL A 449 20.35 10.52 -14.89
C VAL A 449 19.96 11.87 -14.31
N ARG A 450 19.14 11.87 -13.27
CA ARG A 450 18.89 13.06 -12.44
C ARG A 450 19.26 12.76 -11.00
N ALA A 451 20.14 13.58 -10.43
CA ALA A 451 20.41 13.57 -9.00
C ALA A 451 19.23 14.19 -8.24
N PHE A 452 18.87 13.65 -7.07
CA PHE A 452 17.88 14.27 -6.19
C PHE A 452 18.36 14.32 -4.74
N ASP A 453 17.90 15.34 -4.02
CA ASP A 453 18.19 15.54 -2.61
C ASP A 453 17.17 14.87 -1.68
N ALA A 454 17.34 15.04 -0.37
CA ALA A 454 16.49 14.44 0.65
C ALA A 454 15.01 14.87 0.57
N HIS A 455 14.71 15.96 -0.13
CA HIS A 455 13.40 16.60 -0.21
C HIS A 455 12.70 16.28 -1.55
N GLY A 456 13.42 15.68 -2.50
CA GLY A 456 12.95 15.38 -3.85
C GLY A 456 13.22 16.50 -4.84
N ASN A 457 14.05 17.49 -4.50
CA ASN A 457 14.52 18.46 -5.47
C ASN A 457 15.47 17.74 -6.42
N ALA A 458 15.02 17.56 -7.66
CA ALA A 458 15.78 16.90 -8.70
C ALA A 458 16.58 17.93 -9.49
N GLY A 459 17.90 17.72 -9.55
CA GLY A 459 18.83 18.49 -10.34
C GLY A 459 18.55 18.42 -11.85
N PRO A 460 19.31 19.18 -12.66
CA PRO A 460 19.24 19.08 -14.11
C PRO A 460 19.54 17.64 -14.58
N PRO A 461 19.00 17.20 -15.74
CA PRO A 461 19.42 15.94 -16.33
C PRO A 461 20.92 15.98 -16.63
N SER A 462 21.58 14.83 -16.49
CA SER A 462 22.91 14.63 -17.07
C SER A 462 22.83 14.77 -18.59
N GLU A 463 23.98 14.89 -19.24
CA GLU A 463 24.10 14.52 -20.65
C GLU A 463 23.55 13.09 -20.88
N ALA A 464 22.90 12.90 -22.03
CA ALA A 464 22.32 11.62 -22.40
C ALA A 464 23.34 10.75 -23.14
N VAL A 465 23.23 9.43 -22.96
CA VAL A 465 24.02 8.45 -23.70
C VAL A 465 23.09 7.49 -24.43
N THR A 466 23.35 7.26 -25.71
CA THR A 466 22.58 6.34 -26.55
C THR A 466 23.41 5.10 -26.83
N VAL A 467 22.76 3.94 -26.73
CA VAL A 467 23.36 2.62 -26.95
C VAL A 467 22.46 1.83 -27.89
N GLU A 468 23.01 1.41 -29.02
CA GLU A 468 22.41 0.38 -29.86
C GLU A 468 22.84 -0.99 -29.35
N MET A 469 21.87 -1.82 -28.98
CA MET A 469 22.18 -3.16 -28.47
C MET A 469 22.47 -4.10 -29.63
N PRO A 470 23.62 -4.79 -29.66
CA PRO A 470 23.91 -5.74 -30.71
C PRO A 470 22.94 -6.92 -30.68
N LEU A 471 22.58 -7.43 -31.85
CA LEU A 471 21.84 -8.68 -31.96
C LEU A 471 22.72 -9.86 -31.45
N PRO A 472 22.16 -10.82 -30.71
CA PRO A 472 22.89 -12.02 -30.32
C PRO A 472 23.39 -12.82 -31.54
N GLU A 473 24.66 -13.22 -31.54
CA GLU A 473 25.21 -14.07 -32.61
C GLU A 473 24.53 -15.45 -32.67
N GLY A 474 24.37 -15.98 -33.89
CA GLY A 474 23.91 -17.36 -34.11
C GLY A 474 22.40 -17.60 -33.94
N LEU A 475 21.60 -16.56 -33.68
CA LEU A 475 20.14 -16.65 -33.69
C LEU A 475 19.56 -16.34 -35.09
N PRO A 476 18.52 -17.08 -35.53
CA PRO A 476 17.85 -16.79 -36.80
C PRO A 476 16.91 -15.59 -36.64
N PHE A 477 17.37 -14.39 -36.97
CA PHE A 477 16.51 -13.21 -37.08
C PHE A 477 15.83 -13.19 -38.44
N ARG A 478 14.52 -12.94 -38.45
CA ARG A 478 13.78 -12.66 -39.68
C ARG A 478 13.72 -11.15 -39.87
N GLU A 479 13.89 -10.67 -41.09
CA GLU A 479 13.63 -9.27 -41.38
C GLU A 479 12.14 -9.00 -41.22
N ALA A 480 11.77 -7.81 -40.75
CA ALA A 480 10.36 -7.43 -40.59
C ALA A 480 9.58 -7.54 -41.92
N ALA A 481 10.26 -7.40 -43.06
CA ALA A 481 9.69 -7.58 -44.40
C ALA A 481 9.30 -9.03 -44.73
N ASP A 482 9.84 -10.03 -44.01
CA ASP A 482 9.60 -11.45 -44.23
C ASP A 482 8.47 -12.04 -43.38
N VAL A 483 7.85 -11.24 -42.51
CA VAL A 483 6.73 -11.65 -41.65
C VAL A 483 5.41 -11.26 -42.33
N ARG A 484 4.81 -12.21 -43.06
CA ARG A 484 3.45 -12.08 -43.62
C ARG A 484 2.37 -12.40 -42.60
#